data_AF-A0A8S9ZFV8-F1
#
_entry.id   AF-A0A8S9ZFV8-F1
#
_cell.length_a   1.000
_cell.length_b   1.000
_cell.length_c   1.000
_cell.angle_alpha   90.00
_cell.angle_beta   90.00
_cell.angle_gamma   90.00
#
_symmetry.space_group_name_H-M   'P 1'
#
loop_
_entity.id
_entity.type
_entity.pdbx_description
1 polymer ?
#
loop_
_entity_poly.entity_id
_entity_poly.type
_entity_poly.pdbx_seq_one_letter_code
_entity_poly.pdbx_strand_id
1 'polypeptide(L)'
;MNFIQTFLLYLFIYFSSIFTYVIATEGLTIVENGWYGISTSKFNCLKQELSPQFIVINAGRAAESIKNAREAGIEDIDIYIYPCIKCGNNASETIINVLDELKNNNSTIRMIWLGITDYLECDLDKEYNIKYINEIINILNKRKQPFGIYSNKEDWELITGNIQKYKNIPLWYTNFDNENNFNDYINNQFDTEHFPEISESTESKNGKEGVEIDYLTSVDEFKCLKQNLSIEFVIVNVGSDINEKSVKNIKNAWAAGFTNIDILLSFCVKRLLKAITDILHYLKSNNAKFGRVWLCIQGSVGENNDRKKYDWYENQEKNIKFIDEVIEILKEKNIQYGFYSRDWAWEEITGAIQKYNNNIPIWYDHLDHKNNFNDYYYNGYSFGNWKHPTIKKYESGTSETCGIYAEYNWKP
;
A
#
# COMPACT_ATOMS: atom_id res chain seq x y z
N MET A 1 -23.53 28.90 56.32
CA MET A 1 -22.77 28.56 55.12
C MET A 1 -23.77 28.03 54.10
N ASN A 2 -23.96 28.74 52.99
CA ASN A 2 -25.16 28.68 52.16
C ASN A 2 -25.22 27.39 51.34
N PHE A 3 -26.37 26.70 51.33
CA PHE A 3 -26.61 25.44 50.60
C PHE A 3 -26.27 25.55 49.08
N ILE A 4 -26.40 26.76 48.53
CA ILE A 4 -26.05 27.10 47.14
C ILE A 4 -24.54 26.97 46.88
N GLN A 5 -23.70 27.28 47.87
CA GLN A 5 -22.25 27.21 47.74
C GLN A 5 -21.74 25.76 47.76
N THR A 6 -22.41 24.87 48.50
CA THR A 6 -22.11 23.43 48.51
C THR A 6 -22.61 22.74 47.23
N PHE A 7 -23.76 23.15 46.70
CA PHE A 7 -24.29 22.61 45.44
C PHE A 7 -23.45 23.04 44.22
N LEU A 8 -22.95 24.28 44.20
CA LEU A 8 -22.03 24.74 43.15
C LEU A 8 -20.65 24.07 43.23
N LEU A 9 -20.14 23.75 44.43
CA LEU A 9 -18.91 22.96 44.57
C LEU A 9 -19.08 21.53 44.04
N TYR A 10 -20.23 20.89 44.29
CA TYR A 10 -20.53 19.56 43.74
C TYR A 10 -20.74 19.57 42.23
N LEU A 11 -21.34 20.62 41.66
CA LEU A 11 -21.46 20.77 40.21
C LEU A 11 -20.11 20.99 39.52
N PHE A 12 -19.17 21.67 40.19
CA PHE A 12 -17.81 21.88 39.67
C PHE A 12 -16.94 20.62 39.73
N ILE A 13 -17.12 19.78 40.77
CA ILE A 13 -16.39 18.50 40.89
C ILE A 13 -16.96 17.44 39.93
N TYR A 14 -18.24 17.53 39.53
CA TYR A 14 -18.81 16.64 38.51
C TYR A 14 -18.47 17.03 37.06
N PHE A 15 -18.05 18.27 36.80
CA PHE A 15 -17.59 18.71 35.47
C PHE A 15 -16.07 18.66 35.28
N SER A 16 -15.32 18.25 36.31
CA SER A 16 -13.89 17.96 36.19
C SER A 16 -13.60 16.46 36.08
N SER A 17 -14.50 15.70 35.44
CA SER A 17 -14.06 14.47 34.77
C SER A 17 -13.13 14.93 33.65
N ILE A 18 -11.85 15.04 34.00
CA ILE A 18 -10.76 15.24 33.06
C ILE A 18 -10.91 14.11 32.05
N PHE A 19 -11.48 14.41 30.89
CA PHE A 19 -11.31 13.57 29.73
C PHE A 19 -9.80 13.62 29.46
N THR A 20 -9.08 12.61 29.96
CA THR A 20 -7.76 12.30 29.45
C THR A 20 -7.97 11.92 27.99
N TYR A 21 -7.81 12.90 27.11
CA TYR A 21 -7.69 12.65 25.68
C TYR A 21 -6.45 11.77 25.52
N VAL A 22 -6.66 10.47 25.27
CA VAL A 22 -5.61 9.60 24.78
C VAL A 22 -5.35 10.04 23.35
N ILE A 23 -4.23 10.72 23.13
CA ILE A 23 -3.78 11.05 21.77
C ILE A 23 -3.22 9.76 21.19
N ALA A 24 -3.88 9.22 20.18
CA ALA A 24 -3.34 8.10 19.42
C ALA A 24 -2.06 8.54 18.68
N THR A 25 -1.04 7.70 18.70
CA THR A 25 0.24 7.95 18.01
C THR A 25 0.38 6.99 16.84
N GLU A 26 0.86 7.46 15.70
CA GLU A 26 1.10 6.62 14.53
C GLU A 26 2.48 5.95 14.63
N GLY A 27 2.52 4.64 14.36
CA GLY A 27 3.76 3.86 14.29
C GLY A 27 3.90 3.16 12.95
N LEU A 28 5.00 2.43 12.78
CA LEU A 28 5.28 1.69 11.54
C LEU A 28 5.61 0.23 11.84
N THR A 29 4.85 -0.69 11.25
CA THR A 29 5.25 -2.10 11.15
C THR A 29 6.19 -2.28 9.97
N ILE A 30 7.33 -2.92 10.19
CA ILE A 30 8.28 -3.21 9.11
C ILE A 30 8.23 -4.71 8.78
N VAL A 31 7.61 -5.01 7.64
CA VAL A 31 7.47 -6.38 7.11
C VAL A 31 8.61 -6.65 6.13
N GLU A 32 9.71 -7.25 6.61
CA GLU A 32 10.82 -7.64 5.74
C GLU A 32 10.80 -9.14 5.39
N ASN A 33 10.99 -9.44 4.10
CA ASN A 33 11.27 -10.79 3.60
C ASN A 33 12.75 -11.13 3.79
N GLY A 34 13.14 -11.42 5.03
CA GLY A 34 14.27 -12.29 5.37
C GLY A 34 15.70 -11.79 5.10
N TRP A 35 16.56 -12.13 6.06
CA TRP A 35 18.02 -12.30 5.96
C TRP A 35 18.95 -11.10 6.21
N TYR A 36 18.50 -9.85 6.12
CA TYR A 36 19.36 -8.67 6.36
C TYR A 36 18.73 -7.68 7.36
N GLY A 37 19.51 -7.13 8.28
CA GLY A 37 19.04 -6.06 9.17
C GLY A 37 18.77 -4.75 8.42
N ILE A 38 17.89 -3.91 8.98
CA ILE A 38 17.55 -2.60 8.40
C ILE A 38 18.67 -1.62 8.74
N SER A 39 19.26 -0.98 7.73
CA SER A 39 20.36 -0.01 7.95
C SER A 39 19.87 1.28 8.61
N THR A 40 20.77 1.95 9.33
CA THR A 40 20.51 3.28 9.92
C THR A 40 20.05 4.30 8.88
N SER A 41 20.56 4.22 7.64
CA SER A 41 20.11 5.09 6.53
C SER A 41 18.65 4.85 6.13
N LYS A 42 18.18 3.60 6.13
CA LYS A 42 16.77 3.28 5.87
C LYS A 42 15.89 3.84 6.99
N PHE A 43 16.29 3.68 8.26
CA PHE A 43 15.55 4.26 9.38
C PHE A 43 15.52 5.80 9.34
N ASN A 44 16.63 6.45 8.97
CA ASN A 44 16.63 7.90 8.75
C ASN A 44 15.65 8.32 7.66
N CYS A 45 15.57 7.58 6.56
CA CYS A 45 14.59 7.81 5.50
C CYS A 45 13.16 7.65 6.02
N LEU A 46 12.85 6.52 6.68
CA LEU A 46 11.52 6.27 7.26
C LEU A 46 11.12 7.37 8.26
N LYS A 47 12.06 7.85 9.06
CA LYS A 47 11.82 8.97 10.00
C LYS A 47 11.55 10.28 9.28
N GLN A 48 12.26 10.58 8.20
CA GLN A 48 12.05 11.79 7.40
C GLN A 48 10.71 11.76 6.67
N GLU A 49 10.35 10.62 6.08
CA GLU A 49 9.17 10.51 5.22
C GLU A 49 7.87 10.28 6.01
N LEU A 50 7.93 9.52 7.11
CA LEU A 50 6.75 9.04 7.83
C LEU A 50 6.66 9.52 9.29
N SER A 51 7.76 10.02 9.88
CA SER A 51 7.82 10.49 11.27
C SER A 51 7.16 9.55 12.31
N PRO A 52 7.42 8.22 12.27
CA PRO A 52 6.75 7.28 13.16
C PRO A 52 7.13 7.53 14.62
N GLN A 53 6.16 7.43 15.53
CA GLN A 53 6.39 7.55 16.98
C GLN A 53 6.97 6.27 17.58
N PHE A 54 6.60 5.11 17.02
CA PHE A 54 7.15 3.81 17.38
C PHE A 54 7.29 2.93 16.14
N ILE A 55 8.07 1.87 16.25
CA ILE A 55 8.18 0.85 15.20
C ILE A 55 7.92 -0.55 15.77
N VAL A 56 7.41 -1.44 14.94
CA VAL A 56 7.32 -2.87 15.21
C VAL A 56 8.11 -3.61 14.13
N ILE A 57 9.13 -4.37 14.51
CA ILE A 57 10.01 -5.05 13.54
C ILE A 57 9.99 -6.57 13.72
N ASN A 58 10.28 -7.31 12.66
CA ASN A 58 10.35 -8.77 12.75
C ASN A 58 11.47 -9.21 13.72
N ALA A 59 11.20 -10.26 14.52
CA ALA A 59 12.18 -10.81 15.46
C ALA A 59 13.45 -11.38 14.78
N GLY A 60 13.40 -11.73 13.49
CA GLY A 60 14.56 -12.23 12.75
C GLY A 60 15.66 -11.17 12.59
N ARG A 61 16.82 -11.38 13.25
CA ARG A 61 17.94 -10.42 13.36
C ARG A 61 17.55 -9.06 13.98
N ALA A 62 16.56 -9.07 14.89
CA ALA A 62 16.07 -7.85 15.52
C ALA A 62 17.17 -7.03 16.21
N ALA A 63 18.21 -7.67 16.76
CA ALA A 63 19.26 -6.97 17.50
C ALA A 63 19.98 -5.88 16.67
N GLU A 64 20.32 -6.18 15.41
CA GLU A 64 20.96 -5.24 14.49
C GLU A 64 20.00 -4.10 14.12
N SER A 65 18.77 -4.42 13.75
CA SER A 65 17.75 -3.43 13.39
C SER A 65 17.39 -2.52 14.56
N ILE A 66 17.32 -3.04 15.80
CA ILE A 66 17.09 -2.23 17.03
C ILE A 66 18.21 -1.22 17.21
N LYS A 67 19.47 -1.66 17.06
CA LYS A 67 20.63 -0.77 17.18
C LYS A 67 20.57 0.35 16.13
N ASN A 68 20.30 0.00 14.87
CA ASN A 68 20.24 0.95 13.77
C ASN A 68 19.05 1.93 13.89
N ALA A 69 17.90 1.46 14.39
CA ALA A 69 16.75 2.31 14.67
C ALA A 69 17.05 3.36 15.74
N ARG A 70 17.73 2.96 16.82
CA ARG A 70 18.19 3.87 17.88
C ARG A 70 19.23 4.87 17.38
N GLU A 71 20.16 4.44 16.54
CA GLU A 71 21.10 5.36 15.90
C GLU A 71 20.40 6.42 15.02
N ALA A 72 19.24 6.08 14.43
CA ALA A 72 18.36 7.02 13.73
C ALA A 72 17.44 7.84 14.68
N GLY A 73 17.51 7.58 15.99
CA GLY A 73 16.75 8.24 17.04
C GLY A 73 15.29 7.80 17.11
N ILE A 74 15.01 6.53 16.85
CA ILE A 74 13.72 5.87 17.14
C ILE A 74 13.92 5.04 18.40
N GLU A 75 13.21 5.37 19.48
CA GLU A 75 13.41 4.74 20.81
C GLU A 75 12.33 3.72 21.15
N ASP A 76 11.08 3.99 20.76
CA ASP A 76 9.94 3.11 21.02
C ASP A 76 9.92 1.99 19.98
N ILE A 77 10.50 0.84 20.37
CA ILE A 77 10.69 -0.32 19.50
C ILE A 77 10.02 -1.54 20.13
N ASP A 78 9.07 -2.10 19.41
CA ASP A 78 8.52 -3.43 19.64
C ASP A 78 9.07 -4.42 18.60
N ILE A 79 8.93 -5.70 18.88
CA ILE A 79 9.16 -6.74 17.88
C ILE A 79 7.93 -7.62 17.73
N TYR A 80 7.79 -8.25 16.57
CA TYR A 80 6.78 -9.27 16.34
C TYR A 80 7.41 -10.58 15.87
N ILE A 81 6.76 -11.68 16.23
CA ILE A 81 7.21 -13.02 15.85
C ILE A 81 6.01 -13.89 15.53
N TYR A 82 6.11 -14.64 14.43
CA TYR A 82 5.19 -15.73 14.09
C TYR A 82 5.71 -17.03 14.70
N PRO A 83 5.09 -17.58 15.75
CA PRO A 83 5.56 -18.81 16.38
C PRO A 83 5.36 -20.00 15.45
N CYS A 84 6.44 -20.56 14.88
CA CYS A 84 6.30 -21.68 13.96
C CYS A 84 5.92 -22.99 14.67
N ILE A 85 4.64 -23.37 14.58
CA ILE A 85 4.09 -24.57 15.21
C ILE A 85 4.55 -25.87 14.51
N LYS A 86 4.78 -25.85 13.18
CA LYS A 86 5.16 -27.02 12.38
C LYS A 86 6.66 -27.19 12.11
N CYS A 87 7.50 -26.21 12.44
CA CYS A 87 8.93 -26.24 12.08
C CYS A 87 9.77 -27.28 12.84
N GLY A 88 9.18 -28.15 13.66
CA GLY A 88 9.88 -29.20 14.41
C GLY A 88 10.69 -28.70 15.62
N ASN A 89 10.85 -27.39 15.77
CA ASN A 89 11.43 -26.77 16.97
C ASN A 89 10.35 -26.63 18.05
N ASN A 90 10.69 -26.93 19.30
CA ASN A 90 9.78 -26.70 20.42
C ASN A 90 9.44 -25.21 20.51
N ALA A 91 8.17 -24.86 20.78
CA ALA A 91 7.70 -23.49 20.99
C ALA A 91 8.63 -22.65 21.87
N SER A 92 9.18 -23.34 22.88
CA SER A 92 10.11 -22.80 23.85
C SER A 92 11.42 -22.32 23.24
N GLU A 93 11.97 -23.04 22.26
CA GLU A 93 13.30 -22.76 21.71
C GLU A 93 13.31 -21.48 20.89
N THR A 94 12.31 -21.28 20.03
CA THR A 94 12.20 -20.07 19.19
C THR A 94 12.17 -18.80 20.04
N ILE A 95 11.29 -18.76 21.06
CA ILE A 95 11.18 -17.56 21.89
C ILE A 95 12.38 -17.39 22.82
N ILE A 96 12.97 -18.48 23.34
CA ILE A 96 14.18 -18.42 24.16
C ILE A 96 15.35 -17.86 23.33
N ASN A 97 15.52 -18.32 22.09
CA ASN A 97 16.59 -17.85 21.21
C ASN A 97 16.49 -16.36 20.94
N VAL A 98 15.29 -15.85 20.66
CA VAL A 98 15.06 -14.40 20.48
C VAL A 98 15.42 -13.62 21.75
N LEU A 99 14.94 -14.07 22.92
CA LEU A 99 15.22 -13.40 24.18
C LEU A 99 16.71 -13.42 24.53
N ASP A 100 17.40 -14.53 24.29
CA ASP A 100 18.83 -14.66 24.55
C ASP A 100 19.66 -13.86 23.53
N GLU A 101 19.26 -13.78 22.26
CA GLU A 101 19.87 -12.92 21.25
C GLU A 101 19.78 -11.44 21.65
N LEU A 102 18.58 -10.97 22.00
CA LEU A 102 18.37 -9.58 22.46
C LEU A 102 19.24 -9.27 23.67
N LYS A 103 19.26 -10.17 24.66
CA LYS A 103 20.07 -10.03 25.86
C LYS A 103 21.57 -9.98 25.55
N ASN A 104 22.06 -10.88 24.70
CA ASN A 104 23.48 -10.97 24.35
C ASN A 104 23.95 -9.73 23.57
N ASN A 105 23.06 -9.09 22.81
CA ASN A 105 23.35 -7.86 22.08
C ASN A 105 23.02 -6.57 22.86
N ASN A 106 22.56 -6.69 24.11
CA ASN A 106 22.08 -5.56 24.92
C ASN A 106 20.98 -4.74 24.22
N SER A 107 20.16 -5.42 23.42
CA SER A 107 19.01 -4.86 22.72
C SER A 107 17.79 -4.96 23.62
N THR A 108 17.21 -3.82 23.98
CA THR A 108 15.98 -3.75 24.78
C THR A 108 14.82 -3.36 23.89
N ILE A 109 13.63 -3.86 24.21
CA ILE A 109 12.39 -3.64 23.47
C ILE A 109 11.27 -3.38 24.47
N ARG A 110 10.20 -2.72 24.04
CA ARG A 110 9.03 -2.48 24.90
C ARG A 110 8.15 -3.72 24.95
N MET A 111 7.78 -4.29 23.79
CA MET A 111 6.87 -5.43 23.71
C MET A 111 7.30 -6.48 22.66
N ILE A 112 6.93 -7.74 22.92
CA ILE A 112 6.91 -8.81 21.91
C ILE A 112 5.46 -9.08 21.53
N TRP A 113 5.13 -8.95 20.24
CA TRP A 113 3.84 -9.32 19.69
C TRP A 113 3.88 -10.74 19.11
N LEU A 114 3.04 -11.62 19.66
CA LEU A 114 2.90 -12.99 19.20
C LEU A 114 1.88 -13.04 18.06
N GLY A 115 2.35 -13.27 16.84
CA GLY A 115 1.48 -13.39 15.66
C GLY A 115 0.75 -14.72 15.64
N ILE A 116 -0.54 -14.68 15.91
CA ILE A 116 -1.46 -15.83 15.88
C ILE A 116 -2.39 -15.63 14.69
N THR A 117 -1.91 -15.96 13.50
CA THR A 117 -2.60 -15.72 12.22
C THR A 117 -2.60 -16.98 11.35
N ASP A 118 -3.46 -17.06 10.33
CA ASP A 118 -3.54 -18.19 9.39
C ASP A 118 -2.25 -18.44 8.57
N TYR A 119 -1.38 -17.43 8.51
CA TYR A 119 -0.02 -17.54 7.97
C TYR A 119 0.85 -18.54 8.76
N LEU A 120 0.49 -18.80 10.02
CA LEU A 120 0.95 -20.00 10.70
C LEU A 120 0.22 -21.17 10.04
N GLU A 121 0.95 -22.10 9.42
CA GLU A 121 0.43 -23.41 9.03
C GLU A 121 -0.03 -24.21 10.27
N CYS A 122 -0.96 -23.70 11.08
CA CYS A 122 -1.52 -24.37 12.24
C CYS A 122 -2.25 -25.61 11.75
N ASP A 123 -2.04 -26.73 12.44
CA ASP A 123 -3.00 -27.82 12.32
C ASP A 123 -4.35 -27.32 12.88
N LEU A 124 -5.47 -27.83 12.36
CA LEU A 124 -6.81 -27.43 12.84
C LEU A 124 -7.11 -27.92 14.28
N ASP A 125 -6.10 -28.42 15.01
CA ASP A 125 -6.18 -28.83 16.40
C ASP A 125 -6.04 -27.63 17.34
N LYS A 126 -7.20 -27.09 17.74
CA LYS A 126 -7.33 -25.97 18.66
C LYS A 126 -6.71 -26.25 20.04
N GLU A 127 -6.81 -27.48 20.56
CA GLU A 127 -6.25 -27.81 21.88
C GLU A 127 -4.73 -27.75 21.86
N TYR A 128 -4.12 -28.27 20.79
CA TYR A 128 -2.69 -28.21 20.58
C TYR A 128 -2.19 -26.76 20.43
N ASN A 129 -2.87 -25.94 19.60
CA ASN A 129 -2.54 -24.53 19.40
C ASN A 129 -2.59 -23.75 20.73
N ILE A 130 -3.66 -23.96 21.52
CA ILE A 130 -3.80 -23.33 22.85
C ILE A 130 -2.66 -23.75 23.78
N LYS A 131 -2.28 -25.03 23.80
CA LYS A 131 -1.17 -25.50 24.63
C LYS A 131 0.15 -24.83 24.21
N TYR A 132 0.41 -24.75 22.91
CA TYR A 132 1.61 -24.12 22.35
C TYR A 132 1.70 -22.62 22.73
N ILE A 133 0.60 -21.87 22.59
CA ILE A 133 0.52 -20.46 23.01
C ILE A 133 0.81 -20.32 24.52
N ASN A 134 0.26 -21.20 25.36
CA ASN A 134 0.51 -21.16 26.81
C ASN A 134 1.97 -21.40 27.17
N GLU A 135 2.68 -22.28 26.47
CA GLU A 135 4.10 -22.54 26.71
C GLU A 135 4.95 -21.27 26.46
N ILE A 136 4.68 -20.55 25.38
CA ILE A 136 5.36 -19.29 25.06
C ILE A 136 5.06 -18.21 26.11
N ILE A 137 3.78 -18.03 26.46
CA ILE A 137 3.35 -17.06 27.49
C ILE A 137 4.03 -17.34 28.82
N ASN A 138 4.13 -18.61 29.23
CA ASN A 138 4.80 -19.00 30.47
C ASN A 138 6.29 -18.61 30.47
N ILE A 139 6.98 -18.74 29.34
CA ILE A 139 8.38 -18.34 29.19
C ILE A 139 8.53 -16.83 29.28
N LEU A 140 7.70 -16.07 28.57
CA LEU A 140 7.70 -14.61 28.58
C LEU A 140 7.45 -14.07 29.98
N ASN A 141 6.46 -14.62 30.70
CA ASN A 141 6.19 -14.32 32.10
C ASN A 141 7.38 -14.62 33.00
N LYS A 142 8.00 -15.80 32.86
CA LYS A 142 9.19 -16.19 33.65
C LYS A 142 10.38 -15.25 33.39
N ARG A 143 10.54 -14.78 32.16
CA ARG A 143 11.59 -13.85 31.72
C ARG A 143 11.23 -12.39 32.00
N LYS A 144 10.02 -12.11 32.50
CA LYS A 144 9.48 -10.76 32.76
C LYS A 144 9.52 -9.85 31.51
N GLN A 145 9.34 -10.43 30.34
CA GLN A 145 9.27 -9.69 29.08
C GLN A 145 7.80 -9.32 28.79
N PRO A 146 7.45 -8.03 28.65
CA PRO A 146 6.12 -7.64 28.20
C PRO A 146 5.80 -8.18 26.81
N PHE A 147 4.54 -8.60 26.64
CA PHE A 147 4.06 -9.21 25.39
C PHE A 147 2.60 -8.87 25.12
N GLY A 148 2.19 -9.07 23.87
CA GLY A 148 0.81 -8.97 23.40
C GLY A 148 0.52 -10.00 22.31
N ILE A 149 -0.73 -10.05 21.86
CA ILE A 149 -1.21 -10.92 20.77
C ILE A 149 -1.41 -10.07 19.53
N TYR A 150 -0.95 -10.56 18.38
CA TYR A 150 -1.20 -9.99 17.06
C TYR A 150 -2.09 -10.95 16.27
N SER A 151 -3.32 -10.53 15.95
CA SER A 151 -4.32 -11.40 15.30
C SER A 151 -5.51 -10.61 14.73
N ASN A 152 -6.35 -11.28 13.94
CA ASN A 152 -7.69 -10.83 13.55
C ASN A 152 -8.75 -11.83 14.04
N LYS A 153 -10.03 -11.47 13.91
CA LYS A 153 -11.16 -12.26 14.42
C LYS A 153 -11.24 -13.65 13.80
N GLU A 154 -11.07 -13.73 12.49
CA GLU A 154 -11.23 -14.96 11.72
C GLU A 154 -10.12 -15.96 12.09
N ASP A 155 -8.88 -15.49 12.12
CA ASP A 155 -7.71 -16.27 12.51
C ASP A 155 -7.82 -16.74 13.96
N TRP A 156 -8.22 -15.85 14.86
CA TRP A 156 -8.35 -16.20 16.26
C TRP A 156 -9.41 -17.26 16.50
N GLU A 157 -10.58 -17.14 15.85
CA GLU A 157 -11.65 -18.13 15.92
C GLU A 157 -11.21 -19.47 15.31
N LEU A 158 -10.53 -19.42 14.17
CA LEU A 158 -10.02 -20.60 13.48
C LEU A 158 -9.00 -21.35 14.35
N ILE A 159 -8.00 -20.65 14.89
CA ILE A 159 -6.83 -21.23 15.58
C ILE A 159 -7.14 -21.63 17.01
N THR A 160 -7.95 -20.84 17.72
CA THR A 160 -8.18 -21.04 19.18
C THR A 160 -9.61 -21.43 19.52
N GLY A 161 -10.54 -21.35 18.57
CA GLY A 161 -11.97 -21.52 18.86
C GLY A 161 -12.55 -20.34 19.65
N ASN A 162 -11.99 -19.14 19.50
CA ASN A 162 -12.41 -17.92 20.19
C ASN A 162 -12.43 -18.07 21.73
N ILE A 163 -11.42 -18.76 22.26
CA ILE A 163 -11.28 -18.98 23.70
C ILE A 163 -11.10 -17.65 24.43
N GLN A 164 -11.84 -17.44 25.53
CA GLN A 164 -11.83 -16.17 26.28
C GLN A 164 -10.69 -16.03 27.31
N LYS A 165 -9.68 -16.90 27.21
CA LYS A 165 -8.65 -17.09 28.24
C LYS A 165 -7.66 -15.91 28.27
N TYR A 166 -7.48 -15.23 27.15
CA TYR A 166 -6.40 -14.26 26.95
C TYR A 166 -6.89 -12.80 26.96
N LYS A 167 -8.15 -12.56 27.35
CA LYS A 167 -8.81 -11.25 27.38
C LYS A 167 -8.18 -10.07 28.10
N ASN A 168 -7.13 -10.32 28.87
CA ASN A 168 -6.36 -9.29 29.59
C ASN A 168 -4.95 -9.10 29.04
N ILE A 169 -4.61 -9.77 27.93
CA ILE A 169 -3.33 -9.61 27.23
C ILE A 169 -3.53 -8.50 26.18
N PRO A 170 -2.57 -7.57 26.04
CA PRO A 170 -2.62 -6.54 25.01
C PRO A 170 -2.86 -7.13 23.62
N LEU A 171 -3.72 -6.48 22.85
CA LEU A 171 -4.10 -6.88 21.51
C LEU A 171 -3.59 -5.85 20.49
N TRP A 172 -2.81 -6.34 19.54
CA TRP A 172 -2.54 -5.69 18.28
C TRP A 172 -3.50 -6.28 17.26
N TYR A 173 -4.56 -5.53 17.01
CA TYR A 173 -5.66 -5.93 16.17
C TYR A 173 -5.38 -5.55 14.72
N THR A 174 -5.66 -6.47 13.80
CA THR A 174 -5.66 -6.18 12.37
C THR A 174 -7.06 -6.17 11.79
N ASN A 175 -7.40 -5.06 11.16
CA ASN A 175 -8.46 -4.98 10.19
C ASN A 175 -7.93 -4.16 9.04
N PHE A 176 -7.86 -4.76 7.85
CA PHE A 176 -7.31 -4.10 6.67
C PHE A 176 -8.35 -3.15 6.04
N ASP A 177 -8.95 -2.29 6.86
CA ASP A 177 -10.01 -1.35 6.51
C ASP A 177 -9.50 0.05 6.16
N ASN A 178 -8.18 0.26 6.26
CA ASN A 178 -7.46 1.51 6.01
C ASN A 178 -7.87 2.67 6.94
N GLU A 179 -8.53 2.37 8.05
CA GLU A 179 -8.83 3.32 9.09
C GLU A 179 -7.82 3.15 10.24
N ASN A 180 -6.93 4.14 10.42
CA ASN A 180 -6.04 4.17 11.59
C ASN A 180 -6.80 4.64 12.83
N ASN A 181 -7.80 3.85 13.24
CA ASN A 181 -8.63 4.03 14.42
C ASN A 181 -9.13 2.65 14.92
N PHE A 182 -10.05 2.66 15.88
CA PHE A 182 -10.61 1.46 16.51
C PHE A 182 -12.14 1.37 16.34
N ASN A 183 -12.71 2.11 15.39
CA ASN A 183 -14.17 2.21 15.21
C ASN A 183 -14.77 0.87 14.78
N ASP A 184 -14.03 0.18 13.93
CA ASP A 184 -14.30 -1.13 13.36
C ASP A 184 -14.19 -2.25 14.41
N TYR A 185 -13.34 -2.06 15.43
CA TYR A 185 -13.17 -3.02 16.51
C TYR A 185 -14.48 -3.32 17.22
N ILE A 186 -15.39 -2.34 17.37
CA ILE A 186 -16.70 -2.53 18.03
C ILE A 186 -17.51 -3.65 17.37
N ASN A 187 -17.44 -3.78 16.04
CA ASN A 187 -18.18 -4.81 15.30
C ASN A 187 -17.37 -6.12 15.13
N ASN A 188 -16.06 -6.03 15.33
CA ASN A 188 -15.12 -7.12 15.14
C ASN A 188 -14.50 -7.65 16.44
N GLN A 189 -15.05 -7.31 17.61
CA GLN A 189 -14.52 -7.76 18.90
C GLN A 189 -14.37 -9.29 18.95
N PHE A 190 -13.17 -9.74 19.31
CA PHE A 190 -12.88 -11.12 19.65
C PHE A 190 -11.94 -11.13 20.85
N ASP A 191 -12.27 -11.98 21.82
CA ASP A 191 -11.46 -12.29 22.99
C ASP A 191 -10.97 -11.12 23.87
N THR A 192 -11.53 -9.91 23.85
CA THR A 192 -11.21 -8.93 24.91
C THR A 192 -12.44 -8.13 25.38
N GLU A 193 -12.41 -7.69 26.64
CA GLU A 193 -13.33 -6.68 27.20
C GLU A 193 -12.74 -5.25 27.09
N HIS A 194 -11.56 -5.11 26.46
CA HIS A 194 -10.77 -3.87 26.39
C HIS A 194 -10.47 -3.48 24.93
N PHE A 195 -10.44 -2.18 24.63
CA PHE A 195 -10.00 -1.71 23.30
C PHE A 195 -8.55 -2.15 23.03
N PRO A 196 -8.22 -2.56 21.78
CA PRO A 196 -6.87 -2.97 21.42
C PRO A 196 -5.88 -1.81 21.56
N GLU A 197 -4.64 -2.15 21.86
CA GLU A 197 -3.54 -1.21 22.07
C GLU A 197 -2.91 -0.74 20.76
N ILE A 198 -3.00 -1.53 19.69
CA ILE A 198 -2.58 -1.17 18.33
C ILE A 198 -3.65 -1.61 17.33
N SER A 199 -4.00 -0.73 16.39
CA SER A 199 -4.73 -1.07 15.16
C SER A 199 -3.73 -1.02 14.01
N GLU A 200 -3.66 -2.07 13.19
CA GLU A 200 -2.88 -2.06 11.95
C GLU A 200 -3.76 -1.80 10.74
N SER A 201 -3.42 -0.76 9.98
CA SER A 201 -3.92 -0.54 8.63
C SER A 201 -2.82 -0.81 7.61
N THR A 202 -3.17 -1.36 6.45
CA THR A 202 -2.24 -1.74 5.38
C THR A 202 -1.42 -0.60 4.79
N GLU A 203 -1.84 0.66 4.95
CA GLU A 203 -1.21 1.77 4.25
C GLU A 203 -1.16 3.09 5.06
N SER A 204 -0.11 3.86 4.73
CA SER A 204 0.08 5.24 5.15
C SER A 204 -1.03 6.13 4.60
N LYS A 205 -1.51 7.08 5.40
CA LYS A 205 -2.37 8.20 4.96
C LYS A 205 -1.77 9.09 3.83
N ASN A 206 -0.60 8.74 3.28
CA ASN A 206 0.15 9.53 2.30
C ASN A 206 -0.04 9.10 0.83
N GLY A 207 -0.95 8.16 0.55
CA GLY A 207 -1.33 7.83 -0.82
C GLY A 207 -1.84 9.06 -1.57
N LYS A 208 -1.47 9.17 -2.85
CA LYS A 208 -1.76 10.34 -3.69
C LYS A 208 -2.87 10.03 -4.66
N GLU A 209 -3.88 10.89 -4.66
CA GLU A 209 -4.91 10.89 -5.69
C GLU A 209 -4.40 11.55 -6.97
N GLY A 210 -4.84 11.01 -8.10
CA GLY A 210 -4.55 11.52 -9.42
C GLY A 210 -5.70 11.30 -10.37
N VAL A 211 -5.63 11.96 -11.52
CA VAL A 211 -6.63 11.81 -12.57
C VAL A 211 -5.99 11.53 -13.91
N GLU A 212 -6.65 10.70 -14.71
CA GLU A 212 -6.45 10.66 -16.16
C GLU A 212 -7.49 11.56 -16.82
N ILE A 213 -7.03 12.34 -17.81
CA ILE A 213 -7.83 13.34 -18.50
C ILE A 213 -7.68 13.15 -20.01
N ASP A 214 -8.81 12.88 -20.67
CA ASP A 214 -8.93 12.89 -22.13
C ASP A 214 -9.74 14.09 -22.67
N TYR A 215 -10.40 14.90 -21.86
CA TYR A 215 -11.15 16.07 -22.36
C TYR A 215 -10.34 17.36 -22.24
N LEU A 216 -10.62 18.35 -23.09
CA LEU A 216 -9.95 19.66 -22.98
C LEU A 216 -10.33 20.27 -21.63
N THR A 217 -9.32 20.48 -20.77
CA THR A 217 -9.51 20.93 -19.39
C THR A 217 -8.76 22.25 -19.21
N SER A 218 -9.46 23.26 -18.72
CA SER A 218 -8.97 24.60 -18.45
C SER A 218 -8.08 24.65 -17.20
N VAL A 219 -7.35 25.77 -17.03
CA VAL A 219 -6.50 25.99 -15.85
C VAL A 219 -7.34 26.03 -14.57
N ASP A 220 -8.53 26.63 -14.60
CA ASP A 220 -9.37 26.77 -13.40
C ASP A 220 -10.03 25.44 -13.01
N GLU A 221 -10.39 24.62 -13.99
CA GLU A 221 -10.82 23.23 -13.77
C GLU A 221 -9.69 22.41 -13.10
N PHE A 222 -8.45 22.50 -13.59
CA PHE A 222 -7.30 21.85 -12.94
C PHE A 222 -7.04 22.37 -11.52
N LYS A 223 -7.16 23.69 -11.28
CA LYS A 223 -7.07 24.23 -9.91
C LYS A 223 -8.18 23.70 -9.02
N CYS A 224 -9.39 23.56 -9.55
CA CYS A 224 -10.52 22.99 -8.84
C CYS A 224 -10.25 21.55 -8.40
N LEU A 225 -9.70 20.70 -9.28
CA LEU A 225 -9.28 19.34 -8.94
C LEU A 225 -8.28 19.32 -7.78
N LYS A 226 -7.26 20.17 -7.85
CA LYS A 226 -6.24 20.24 -6.79
C LYS A 226 -6.79 20.73 -5.45
N GLN A 227 -7.70 21.71 -5.46
CA GLN A 227 -8.22 22.36 -4.26
C GLN A 227 -9.35 21.59 -3.58
N ASN A 228 -10.27 21.02 -4.36
CA ASN A 228 -11.49 20.42 -3.85
C ASN A 228 -11.43 18.90 -3.79
N LEU A 229 -10.58 18.27 -4.60
CA LEU A 229 -10.43 16.81 -4.67
C LEU A 229 -9.02 16.36 -4.28
N SER A 230 -8.15 17.27 -3.82
CA SER A 230 -6.77 16.97 -3.40
C SER A 230 -5.94 16.19 -4.43
N ILE A 231 -6.24 16.35 -5.72
CA ILE A 231 -5.50 15.69 -6.80
C ILE A 231 -4.05 16.21 -6.82
N GLU A 232 -3.09 15.29 -6.79
CA GLU A 232 -1.64 15.58 -6.76
C GLU A 232 -0.91 15.29 -8.07
N PHE A 233 -1.46 14.42 -8.93
CA PHE A 233 -0.87 14.12 -10.23
C PHE A 233 -1.91 13.99 -11.34
N VAL A 234 -1.46 14.21 -12.58
CA VAL A 234 -2.31 14.15 -13.77
C VAL A 234 -1.66 13.25 -14.81
N ILE A 235 -2.45 12.40 -15.43
CA ILE A 235 -2.07 11.64 -16.63
C ILE A 235 -2.88 12.20 -17.79
N VAL A 236 -2.22 12.82 -18.77
CA VAL A 236 -2.92 13.35 -19.96
C VAL A 236 -2.99 12.26 -21.02
N ASN A 237 -4.20 11.90 -21.46
CA ASN A 237 -4.36 11.01 -22.60
C ASN A 237 -3.99 11.76 -23.88
N VAL A 238 -2.93 11.27 -24.52
CA VAL A 238 -2.48 11.82 -25.80
C VAL A 238 -3.15 11.07 -26.97
N GLY A 239 -3.73 9.90 -26.70
CA GLY A 239 -4.31 9.05 -27.73
C GLY A 239 -3.26 8.53 -28.71
N SER A 240 -3.72 8.16 -29.91
CA SER A 240 -2.87 7.60 -30.96
C SER A 240 -2.44 8.62 -32.02
N ASP A 241 -3.01 9.82 -32.02
CA ASP A 241 -2.82 10.88 -33.03
C ASP A 241 -2.19 12.14 -32.44
N ILE A 242 -1.57 12.95 -33.31
CA ILE A 242 -1.17 14.31 -32.95
C ILE A 242 -2.42 15.10 -32.59
N ASN A 243 -2.45 15.63 -31.36
CA ASN A 243 -3.60 16.34 -30.84
C ASN A 243 -3.17 17.62 -30.08
N GLU A 244 -3.67 18.77 -30.53
CA GLU A 244 -3.45 20.06 -29.87
C GLU A 244 -4.08 20.10 -28.46
N LYS A 245 -5.17 19.34 -28.23
CA LYS A 245 -5.82 19.17 -26.93
C LYS A 245 -4.83 18.72 -25.86
N SER A 246 -4.02 17.71 -26.16
CA SER A 246 -3.10 17.13 -25.19
C SER A 246 -1.96 18.09 -24.85
N VAL A 247 -1.47 18.88 -25.82
CA VAL A 247 -0.54 19.99 -25.56
C VAL A 247 -1.16 21.03 -24.63
N LYS A 248 -2.42 21.42 -24.88
CA LYS A 248 -3.16 22.37 -24.04
C LYS A 248 -3.35 21.85 -22.62
N ASN A 249 -3.79 20.61 -22.46
CA ASN A 249 -4.00 19.99 -21.14
C ASN A 249 -2.69 19.94 -20.33
N ILE A 250 -1.59 19.51 -20.93
CA ILE A 250 -0.27 19.48 -20.25
C ILE A 250 0.10 20.89 -19.78
N LYS A 251 -0.02 21.90 -20.64
CA LYS A 251 0.30 23.29 -20.26
C LYS A 251 -0.64 23.84 -19.20
N ASN A 252 -1.93 23.53 -19.28
CA ASN A 252 -2.93 23.99 -18.33
C ASN A 252 -2.71 23.36 -16.95
N ALA A 253 -2.38 22.08 -16.88
CA ALA A 253 -2.03 21.40 -15.62
C ALA A 253 -0.77 22.01 -14.98
N TRP A 254 0.28 22.31 -15.76
CA TRP A 254 1.44 23.04 -15.24
C TRP A 254 1.07 24.44 -14.72
N ALA A 255 0.25 25.18 -15.47
CA ALA A 255 -0.21 26.52 -15.07
C ALA A 255 -1.12 26.50 -13.83
N ALA A 256 -1.82 25.39 -13.59
CA ALA A 256 -2.60 25.15 -12.37
C ALA A 256 -1.72 24.74 -11.17
N GLY A 257 -0.42 24.53 -11.37
CA GLY A 257 0.54 24.23 -10.32
C GLY A 257 0.67 22.74 -9.98
N PHE A 258 0.29 21.84 -10.89
CA PHE A 258 0.68 20.43 -10.77
C PHE A 258 2.19 20.29 -10.94
N THR A 259 2.80 19.35 -10.21
CA THR A 259 4.23 19.05 -10.27
C THR A 259 4.53 17.67 -10.84
N ASN A 260 3.50 16.84 -11.01
CA ASN A 260 3.59 15.48 -11.54
C ASN A 260 2.56 15.32 -12.66
N ILE A 261 3.05 15.35 -13.90
CA ILE A 261 2.23 15.25 -15.11
C ILE A 261 2.87 14.21 -16.02
N ASP A 262 2.17 13.10 -16.20
CA ASP A 262 2.53 12.03 -17.11
C ASP A 262 1.62 12.05 -18.34
N ILE A 263 1.93 11.21 -19.33
CA ILE A 263 1.06 11.02 -20.50
C ILE A 263 0.74 9.55 -20.71
N LEU A 264 -0.49 9.28 -21.17
CA LEU A 264 -0.91 7.98 -21.68
C LEU A 264 -0.83 8.01 -23.21
N LEU A 265 -0.02 7.11 -23.78
CA LEU A 265 -0.05 6.83 -25.21
C LEU A 265 -0.94 5.61 -25.43
N SER A 266 -2.16 5.87 -25.89
CA SER A 266 -3.09 4.83 -26.34
C SER A 266 -2.77 4.50 -27.79
N PHE A 267 -2.23 3.31 -28.06
CA PHE A 267 -1.89 2.93 -29.42
C PHE A 267 -2.46 1.56 -29.80
N CYS A 268 -2.68 1.46 -31.09
CA CYS A 268 -3.08 0.27 -31.80
C CYS A 268 -1.85 -0.21 -32.56
N VAL A 269 -1.44 -1.48 -32.40
CA VAL A 269 -0.16 -2.04 -32.91
C VAL A 269 0.09 -1.77 -34.39
N LYS A 270 -1.00 -1.57 -35.15
CA LYS A 270 -0.97 -1.37 -36.60
C LYS A 270 -0.70 0.08 -37.02
N ARG A 271 -0.59 1.03 -36.09
CA ARG A 271 -0.04 2.37 -36.38
C ARG A 271 1.47 2.32 -36.30
N LEU A 272 2.13 2.74 -37.40
CA LEU A 272 3.59 2.73 -37.55
C LEU A 272 4.29 3.37 -36.34
N LEU A 273 5.43 2.81 -35.90
CA LEU A 273 6.37 3.41 -34.95
C LEU A 273 6.66 4.90 -35.21
N LYS A 274 6.56 5.30 -36.48
CA LYS A 274 6.65 6.70 -36.92
C LYS A 274 5.65 7.62 -36.19
N ALA A 275 4.42 7.16 -35.96
CA ALA A 275 3.40 7.94 -35.25
C ALA A 275 3.82 8.27 -33.81
N ILE A 276 4.47 7.33 -33.10
CA ILE A 276 4.96 7.58 -31.72
C ILE A 276 6.05 8.65 -31.74
N THR A 277 7.00 8.54 -32.67
CA THR A 277 8.08 9.53 -32.80
C THR A 277 7.53 10.91 -33.18
N ASP A 278 6.54 10.96 -34.07
CA ASP A 278 5.89 12.20 -34.51
C ASP A 278 5.11 12.87 -33.36
N ILE A 279 4.39 12.10 -32.53
CA ILE A 279 3.70 12.60 -31.33
C ILE A 279 4.70 13.17 -30.33
N LEU A 280 5.73 12.40 -29.98
CA LEU A 280 6.75 12.85 -29.03
C LEU A 280 7.49 14.10 -29.52
N HIS A 281 7.80 14.15 -30.83
CA HIS A 281 8.39 15.32 -31.46
C HIS A 281 7.43 16.52 -31.44
N TYR A 282 6.14 16.31 -31.70
CA TYR A 282 5.13 17.36 -31.64
C TYR A 282 4.97 17.93 -30.24
N LEU A 283 4.87 17.09 -29.20
CA LEU A 283 4.80 17.52 -27.79
C LEU A 283 6.05 18.33 -27.42
N LYS A 284 7.25 17.83 -27.77
CA LYS A 284 8.51 18.53 -27.52
C LYS A 284 8.58 19.88 -28.24
N SER A 285 8.22 19.93 -29.53
CA SER A 285 8.24 21.16 -30.34
C SER A 285 7.28 22.22 -29.82
N ASN A 286 6.21 21.79 -29.16
CA ASN A 286 5.24 22.68 -28.52
C ASN A 286 5.56 23.00 -27.05
N ASN A 287 6.72 22.57 -26.53
CA ASN A 287 7.13 22.76 -25.13
C ASN A 287 6.10 22.18 -24.12
N ALA A 288 5.47 21.05 -24.46
CA ALA A 288 4.63 20.29 -23.54
C ALA A 288 5.51 19.31 -22.76
N LYS A 289 5.85 19.67 -21.51
CA LYS A 289 6.73 18.87 -20.64
C LYS A 289 5.91 17.84 -19.85
N PHE A 290 6.42 16.62 -19.74
CA PHE A 290 5.81 15.53 -18.97
C PHE A 290 6.92 14.68 -18.32
N GLY A 291 6.56 13.88 -17.32
CA GLY A 291 7.46 13.00 -16.59
C GLY A 291 7.66 11.67 -17.31
N ARG A 292 6.61 10.85 -17.34
CA ARG A 292 6.61 9.49 -17.88
C ARG A 292 5.59 9.30 -19.00
N VAL A 293 5.92 8.37 -19.89
CA VAL A 293 5.01 7.79 -20.88
C VAL A 293 4.46 6.47 -20.35
N TRP A 294 3.15 6.41 -20.14
CA TRP A 294 2.44 5.15 -19.93
C TRP A 294 2.02 4.59 -21.28
N LEU A 295 2.49 3.39 -21.60
CA LEU A 295 2.16 2.68 -22.83
C LEU A 295 0.91 1.85 -22.59
N CYS A 296 -0.18 2.16 -23.29
CA CYS A 296 -1.43 1.41 -23.19
C CYS A 296 -1.30 0.03 -23.84
N ILE A 297 -1.24 -1.02 -23.03
CA ILE A 297 -1.26 -2.43 -23.44
C ILE A 297 -2.65 -2.97 -23.14
N GLN A 298 -3.64 -2.41 -23.85
CA GLN A 298 -5.05 -2.73 -23.67
C GLN A 298 -5.77 -2.62 -25.03
N GLY A 299 -6.95 -3.23 -25.14
CA GLY A 299 -7.79 -3.21 -26.33
C GLY A 299 -8.11 -4.62 -26.84
N SER A 300 -8.88 -4.68 -27.92
CA SER A 300 -9.25 -5.96 -28.55
C SER A 300 -8.12 -6.54 -29.39
N VAL A 301 -8.17 -7.86 -29.58
CA VAL A 301 -7.30 -8.61 -30.48
C VAL A 301 -8.04 -8.99 -31.76
N GLY A 302 -7.35 -8.95 -32.91
CA GLY A 302 -7.88 -9.61 -34.11
C GLY A 302 -7.17 -9.40 -35.44
N GLU A 303 -7.55 -10.24 -36.40
CA GLU A 303 -7.07 -10.21 -37.79
C GLU A 303 -7.24 -8.86 -38.50
N ASN A 304 -6.33 -8.58 -39.44
CA ASN A 304 -6.35 -7.39 -40.30
C ASN A 304 -7.52 -7.39 -41.27
N ASN A 305 -8.68 -6.90 -40.83
CA ASN A 305 -9.76 -6.46 -41.71
C ASN A 305 -10.12 -4.99 -41.44
N ASP A 306 -10.88 -4.37 -42.33
CA ASP A 306 -11.22 -2.94 -42.28
C ASP A 306 -11.92 -2.52 -40.97
N ARG A 307 -12.51 -3.47 -40.22
CA ARG A 307 -13.16 -3.24 -38.92
C ARG A 307 -12.22 -3.43 -37.71
N LYS A 308 -11.09 -4.11 -37.87
CA LYS A 308 -10.11 -4.46 -36.82
C LYS A 308 -8.71 -3.90 -37.10
N LYS A 309 -8.65 -2.84 -37.90
CA LYS A 309 -7.41 -2.14 -38.30
C LYS A 309 -6.63 -1.57 -37.11
N TYR A 310 -7.26 -1.49 -35.94
CA TYR A 310 -6.72 -0.85 -34.75
C TYR A 310 -6.49 -1.84 -33.58
N ASP A 311 -6.63 -3.14 -33.83
CA ASP A 311 -6.50 -4.15 -32.78
C ASP A 311 -5.05 -4.62 -32.60
N TRP A 312 -4.75 -5.19 -31.44
CA TRP A 312 -3.52 -5.97 -31.22
C TRP A 312 -3.50 -7.21 -32.13
N TYR A 313 -2.31 -7.71 -32.47
CA TYR A 313 -2.22 -8.94 -33.26
C TYR A 313 -2.67 -10.15 -32.43
N GLU A 314 -3.30 -11.14 -33.06
CA GLU A 314 -3.54 -12.46 -32.43
C GLU A 314 -2.23 -13.19 -32.09
N ASN A 315 -1.14 -12.82 -32.77
CA ASN A 315 0.17 -13.38 -32.51
C ASN A 315 0.88 -12.57 -31.40
N GLN A 316 0.99 -13.18 -30.22
CA GLN A 316 1.63 -12.59 -29.05
C GLN A 316 3.11 -12.23 -29.28
N GLU A 317 3.87 -13.04 -30.04
CA GLU A 317 5.28 -12.74 -30.35
C GLU A 317 5.42 -11.43 -31.16
N LYS A 318 4.50 -11.16 -32.11
CA LYS A 318 4.48 -9.89 -32.86
C LYS A 318 4.16 -8.72 -31.95
N ASN A 319 3.23 -8.87 -31.01
CA ASN A 319 2.90 -7.84 -30.03
C ASN A 319 4.12 -7.55 -29.13
N ILE A 320 4.77 -8.59 -28.61
CA ILE A 320 5.97 -8.47 -27.77
C ILE A 320 7.09 -7.75 -28.54
N LYS A 321 7.34 -8.13 -29.79
CA LYS A 321 8.35 -7.47 -30.63
C LYS A 321 8.04 -5.99 -30.85
N PHE A 322 6.77 -5.65 -31.10
CA PHE A 322 6.35 -4.26 -31.24
C PHE A 322 6.56 -3.48 -29.92
N ILE A 323 6.21 -4.06 -28.78
CA ILE A 323 6.44 -3.45 -27.46
C ILE A 323 7.94 -3.19 -27.25
N ASP A 324 8.80 -4.16 -27.58
CA ASP A 324 10.26 -4.00 -27.49
C ASP A 324 10.76 -2.85 -28.39
N GLU A 325 10.28 -2.76 -29.63
CA GLU A 325 10.65 -1.68 -30.57
C GLU A 325 10.25 -0.29 -30.01
N VAL A 326 9.07 -0.16 -29.40
CA VAL A 326 8.64 1.08 -28.77
C VAL A 326 9.49 1.42 -27.55
N ILE A 327 9.83 0.43 -26.73
CA ILE A 327 10.71 0.62 -25.57
C ILE A 327 12.08 1.15 -25.99
N GLU A 328 12.67 0.58 -27.04
CA GLU A 328 13.98 1.03 -27.54
C GLU A 328 13.92 2.49 -28.03
N ILE A 329 12.84 2.89 -28.72
CA ILE A 329 12.64 4.30 -29.12
C ILE A 329 12.60 5.24 -27.91
N LEU A 330 11.91 4.84 -26.84
CA LEU A 330 11.81 5.67 -25.61
C LEU A 330 13.15 5.74 -24.88
N LYS A 331 13.89 4.63 -24.80
CA LYS A 331 15.26 4.58 -24.25
C LYS A 331 16.22 5.48 -25.03
N GLU A 332 16.23 5.39 -26.36
CA GLU A 332 17.06 6.23 -27.23
C GLU A 332 16.79 7.73 -27.04
N LYS A 333 15.54 8.08 -26.72
CA LYS A 333 15.12 9.46 -26.45
C LYS A 333 15.29 9.87 -24.98
N ASN A 334 15.79 8.98 -24.11
CA ASN A 334 15.90 9.18 -22.67
C ASN A 334 14.58 9.59 -22.00
N ILE A 335 13.48 8.93 -22.40
CA ILE A 335 12.14 9.17 -21.88
C ILE A 335 11.81 8.08 -20.85
N GLN A 336 11.30 8.47 -19.69
CA GLN A 336 10.80 7.51 -18.68
C GLN A 336 9.51 6.85 -19.20
N TYR A 337 9.36 5.55 -18.97
CA TYR A 337 8.20 4.80 -19.45
C TYR A 337 7.69 3.77 -18.44
N GLY A 338 6.44 3.37 -18.62
CA GLY A 338 5.73 2.32 -17.88
C GLY A 338 4.63 1.70 -18.73
N PHE A 339 3.98 0.67 -18.24
CA PHE A 339 2.81 0.08 -18.90
C PHE A 339 1.52 0.46 -18.21
N TYR A 340 0.47 0.65 -19.01
CA TYR A 340 -0.91 0.69 -18.56
C TYR A 340 -1.65 -0.54 -19.08
N SER A 341 -2.25 -1.35 -18.22
CA SER A 341 -2.95 -2.59 -18.64
C SER A 341 -3.87 -3.13 -17.55
N ARG A 342 -4.56 -4.23 -17.85
CA ARG A 342 -5.26 -5.08 -16.87
C ARG A 342 -4.94 -6.54 -17.10
N ASP A 343 -5.25 -7.34 -16.09
CA ASP A 343 -5.07 -8.79 -16.03
C ASP A 343 -5.36 -9.51 -17.36
N TRP A 344 -6.60 -9.46 -17.84
CA TRP A 344 -7.01 -10.20 -19.04
C TRP A 344 -6.38 -9.64 -20.31
N ALA A 345 -6.22 -8.32 -20.41
CA ALA A 345 -5.64 -7.69 -21.60
C ALA A 345 -4.15 -8.04 -21.70
N TRP A 346 -3.44 -8.02 -20.58
CA TRP A 346 -2.05 -8.42 -20.51
C TRP A 346 -1.88 -9.88 -20.91
N GLU A 347 -2.72 -10.78 -20.39
CA GLU A 347 -2.72 -12.19 -20.76
C GLU A 347 -2.99 -12.40 -22.26
N GLU A 348 -4.05 -11.78 -22.79
CA GLU A 348 -4.47 -11.95 -24.19
C GLU A 348 -3.39 -11.42 -25.16
N ILE A 349 -2.89 -10.21 -24.91
CA ILE A 349 -1.98 -9.49 -25.82
C ILE A 349 -0.57 -10.04 -25.76
N THR A 350 -0.08 -10.42 -24.56
CA THR A 350 1.33 -10.75 -24.33
C THR A 350 1.59 -12.20 -23.98
N GLY A 351 0.55 -13.01 -23.73
CA GLY A 351 0.70 -14.36 -23.21
C GLY A 351 1.19 -14.39 -21.76
N ALA A 352 0.77 -13.42 -20.95
CA ALA A 352 1.17 -13.26 -19.55
C ALA A 352 2.70 -13.24 -19.34
N ILE A 353 3.42 -12.64 -20.29
CA ILE A 353 4.88 -12.60 -20.24
C ILE A 353 5.38 -11.86 -18.98
N GLN A 354 6.42 -12.41 -18.35
CA GLN A 354 6.94 -11.88 -17.08
C GLN A 354 8.23 -11.06 -17.25
N LYS A 355 8.78 -10.95 -18.47
CA LYS A 355 10.12 -10.38 -18.71
C LYS A 355 10.27 -8.90 -18.31
N TYR A 356 9.16 -8.18 -18.12
CA TYR A 356 9.16 -6.74 -17.85
C TYR A 356 9.01 -6.36 -16.37
N ASN A 357 8.65 -7.32 -15.52
CA ASN A 357 8.15 -7.08 -14.16
C ASN A 357 9.15 -6.44 -13.18
N ASN A 358 10.44 -6.61 -13.39
CA ASN A 358 11.48 -6.13 -12.47
C ASN A 358 11.90 -4.68 -12.71
N ASN A 359 11.68 -4.14 -13.91
CA ASN A 359 12.29 -2.87 -14.33
C ASN A 359 11.32 -1.86 -14.96
N ILE A 360 10.11 -2.29 -15.32
CA ILE A 360 9.12 -1.41 -15.94
C ILE A 360 7.95 -1.25 -14.96
N PRO A 361 7.62 -0.02 -14.54
CA PRO A 361 6.51 0.22 -13.63
C PRO A 361 5.17 -0.10 -14.32
N ILE A 362 4.19 -0.55 -13.53
CA ILE A 362 2.84 -0.87 -13.99
C ILE A 362 1.81 0.08 -13.38
N TRP A 363 0.98 0.64 -14.24
CA TRP A 363 -0.28 1.28 -13.91
C TRP A 363 -1.37 0.30 -14.32
N TYR A 364 -2.17 -0.21 -13.39
CA TYR A 364 -3.21 -1.17 -13.73
C TYR A 364 -4.62 -0.60 -13.57
N ASP A 365 -5.59 -1.09 -14.35
CA ASP A 365 -7.00 -0.74 -14.15
C ASP A 365 -7.80 -1.87 -13.51
N HIS A 366 -8.48 -1.54 -12.41
CA HIS A 366 -9.52 -2.37 -11.80
C HIS A 366 -10.54 -1.45 -11.13
N LEU A 367 -11.73 -1.35 -11.72
CA LEU A 367 -12.76 -0.38 -11.34
C LEU A 367 -13.59 -0.87 -10.15
N ASP A 368 -12.95 -1.06 -9.00
CA ASP A 368 -13.58 -1.54 -7.77
C ASP A 368 -13.95 -0.41 -6.79
N HIS A 369 -13.74 0.85 -7.20
CA HIS A 369 -13.96 2.04 -6.37
C HIS A 369 -13.09 2.09 -5.11
N LYS A 370 -11.95 1.38 -5.11
CA LYS A 370 -11.00 1.36 -3.99
C LYS A 370 -9.65 1.88 -4.44
N ASN A 371 -9.26 3.02 -3.89
CA ASN A 371 -7.98 3.71 -4.11
C ASN A 371 -6.81 3.05 -3.35
N ASN A 372 -6.62 1.74 -3.51
CA ASN A 372 -5.54 0.96 -2.88
C ASN A 372 -5.18 -0.25 -3.75
N PHE A 373 -4.13 -0.98 -3.38
CA PHE A 373 -3.67 -2.18 -4.10
C PHE A 373 -4.15 -3.51 -3.50
N ASN A 374 -5.16 -3.52 -2.62
CA ASN A 374 -5.58 -4.74 -1.93
C ASN A 374 -6.09 -5.80 -2.90
N ASP A 375 -6.76 -5.38 -3.96
CA ASP A 375 -7.18 -6.24 -5.05
C ASP A 375 -6.02 -6.93 -5.74
N TYR A 376 -4.93 -6.20 -5.94
CA TYR A 376 -3.72 -6.71 -6.56
C TYR A 376 -2.98 -7.71 -5.67
N TYR A 377 -2.91 -7.47 -4.36
CA TYR A 377 -2.15 -8.31 -3.43
C TYR A 377 -2.92 -9.49 -2.86
N TYR A 378 -4.20 -9.32 -2.56
CA TYR A 378 -4.96 -10.27 -1.73
C TYR A 378 -6.14 -10.89 -2.47
N ASN A 379 -6.68 -10.22 -3.50
CA ASN A 379 -7.87 -10.70 -4.22
C ASN A 379 -7.56 -11.35 -5.57
N GLY A 380 -6.30 -11.73 -5.79
CA GLY A 380 -5.88 -12.48 -6.98
C GLY A 380 -5.82 -11.67 -8.27
N TYR A 381 -5.88 -10.33 -8.22
CA TYR A 381 -5.79 -9.46 -9.41
C TYR A 381 -4.36 -9.27 -9.94
N SER A 382 -3.35 -9.85 -9.28
CA SER A 382 -1.96 -9.75 -9.74
C SER A 382 -1.76 -10.40 -11.11
N PHE A 383 -1.03 -9.72 -12.01
CA PHE A 383 -0.69 -10.27 -13.33
C PHE A 383 0.75 -9.91 -13.73
N GLY A 384 1.28 -10.59 -14.74
CA GLY A 384 2.62 -10.34 -15.28
C GLY A 384 3.78 -10.49 -14.27
N ASN A 385 3.50 -10.99 -13.05
CA ASN A 385 4.44 -11.14 -11.95
C ASN A 385 5.05 -9.81 -11.45
N TRP A 386 4.35 -8.68 -11.63
CA TRP A 386 4.71 -7.44 -10.93
C TRP A 386 4.42 -7.59 -9.44
N LYS A 387 5.43 -7.35 -8.60
CA LYS A 387 5.29 -7.39 -7.14
C LYS A 387 4.83 -6.08 -6.52
N HIS A 388 5.06 -4.97 -7.22
CA HIS A 388 4.74 -3.63 -6.72
C HIS A 388 4.13 -2.82 -7.87
N PRO A 389 2.78 -2.77 -7.98
CA PRO A 389 2.14 -1.84 -8.89
C PRO A 389 2.49 -0.40 -8.49
N THR A 390 2.50 0.48 -9.49
CA THR A 390 2.89 1.88 -9.32
C THR A 390 1.68 2.80 -9.25
N ILE A 391 0.64 2.52 -10.05
CA ILE A 391 -0.61 3.27 -10.09
C ILE A 391 -1.77 2.28 -10.26
N LYS A 392 -2.92 2.57 -9.65
CA LYS A 392 -4.20 1.90 -9.96
C LYS A 392 -5.18 2.93 -10.49
N LYS A 393 -5.84 2.62 -11.61
CA LYS A 393 -7.08 3.27 -12.01
C LYS A 393 -8.24 2.52 -11.36
N TYR A 394 -8.92 3.16 -10.41
CA TYR A 394 -9.92 2.51 -9.57
C TYR A 394 -11.36 2.94 -9.87
N GLU A 395 -11.55 4.03 -10.62
CA GLU A 395 -12.88 4.53 -10.95
C GLU A 395 -12.88 5.29 -12.29
N SER A 396 -13.95 5.11 -13.05
CA SER A 396 -14.24 5.85 -14.27
C SER A 396 -15.47 6.71 -14.05
N GLY A 397 -15.43 8.01 -14.39
CA GLY A 397 -16.64 8.81 -14.53
C GLY A 397 -16.64 10.14 -13.77
N THR A 398 -17.63 10.95 -14.13
CA THR A 398 -17.81 12.35 -13.74
C THR A 398 -17.80 12.57 -12.23
N SER A 399 -16.98 13.50 -11.74
CA SER A 399 -17.36 14.22 -10.53
C SER A 399 -18.37 15.30 -10.87
N GLU A 400 -19.49 15.34 -10.14
CA GLU A 400 -20.31 16.55 -10.07
C GLU A 400 -19.45 17.76 -9.64
N THR A 401 -18.43 17.50 -8.82
CA THR A 401 -17.39 18.45 -8.41
C THR A 401 -16.53 18.88 -9.61
N CYS A 402 -16.34 20.18 -9.79
CA CYS A 402 -15.56 20.81 -10.88
C CYS A 402 -16.12 20.66 -12.31
N GLY A 403 -17.15 19.83 -12.55
CA GLY A 403 -17.76 19.68 -13.88
C GLY A 403 -16.88 18.97 -14.90
N ILE A 404 -15.93 18.14 -14.45
CA ILE A 404 -14.92 17.49 -15.28
C ILE A 404 -15.21 16.00 -15.36
N TYR A 405 -15.09 15.42 -16.57
CA TYR A 405 -14.98 13.98 -16.73
C TYR A 405 -13.51 13.57 -16.58
N ALA A 406 -13.21 12.84 -15.52
CA ALA A 406 -11.89 12.36 -15.19
C ALA A 406 -11.96 10.88 -14.80
N GLU A 407 -10.87 10.15 -15.03
CA GLU A 407 -10.72 8.80 -14.49
C GLU A 407 -9.80 8.86 -13.27
N TYR A 408 -10.22 8.24 -12.16
CA TYR A 408 -9.53 8.37 -10.89
C TYR A 408 -8.44 7.32 -10.74
N ASN A 409 -7.31 7.78 -10.23
CA ASN A 409 -6.10 7.02 -10.11
C ASN A 409 -5.48 7.23 -8.74
N TRP A 410 -4.81 6.21 -8.23
CA TRP A 410 -4.13 6.25 -6.95
C TRP A 410 -2.73 5.68 -7.06
N LYS A 411 -1.81 6.21 -6.24
CA LYS A 411 -0.48 5.65 -6.02
C LYS A 411 -0.05 5.86 -4.56
N PRO A 412 0.79 4.97 -4.00
CA PRO A 412 1.26 5.06 -2.62
C PRO A 412 2.22 6.24 -2.37
#